data_AF-R7TU13-F1
#
_entry.id   AF-R7TU13-F1
#
_cell.length_a   1.000
_cell.length_b   1.000
_cell.length_c   1.000
_cell.angle_alpha   90.00
_cell.angle_beta   90.00
_cell.angle_gamma   90.00
#
_symmetry.space_group_name_H-M   'P 1'
#
loop_
_entity.id
_entity.type
_entity.pdbx_description
1 polymer ?
#
loop_
_entity_poly.entity_id
_entity_poly.type
_entity_poly.pdbx_seq_one_letter_code
_entity_poly.pdbx_strand_id
1 'polypeptide(L)' 'ETEEQRLKVNSRERQRMHDMNGALDSLREVMPYAQGPAVKKLSKMNTLLLARNYIVLL' A
#
# COMPACT_ATOMS: atom_id res chain seq x y z
N GLU A 1 -10.53 18.12 26.64
CA GLU A 1 -9.07 18.17 26.40
C GLU A 1 -8.46 16.83 26.00
N THR A 2 -8.50 15.77 26.82
CA THR A 2 -7.89 14.45 26.48
C THR A 2 -8.56 13.75 25.28
N GLU A 3 -9.88 13.88 25.14
CA GLU A 3 -10.60 13.28 24.01
C GLU A 3 -10.28 13.95 22.67
N GLU A 4 -10.19 15.29 22.65
CA GLU A 4 -9.83 16.05 21.45
C GLU A 4 -8.40 15.71 21.00
N GLN A 5 -7.46 15.56 21.95
CA GLN A 5 -6.11 15.10 21.65
C GLN A 5 -6.12 13.69 21.05
N ARG A 6 -6.88 12.75 21.61
CA ARG A 6 -7.04 11.39 21.07
C ARG A 6 -7.59 11.42 19.64
N LEU A 7 -8.62 12.21 19.37
CA LEU A 7 -9.21 12.36 18.04
C LEU A 7 -8.20 12.94 17.03
N LYS A 8 -7.42 13.95 17.44
CA LYS A 8 -6.37 14.56 16.61
C LYS A 8 -5.26 13.56 16.25
N VAL A 9 -4.81 12.73 17.22
CA VAL A 9 -3.82 11.68 16.96
C VAL A 9 -4.38 10.62 16.01
N ASN A 10 -5.61 10.15 16.24
CA ASN A 10 -6.25 9.15 15.38
C ASN A 10 -6.42 9.66 13.94
N SER A 11 -6.77 10.93 13.76
CA SER A 11 -6.87 11.54 12.43
C SER A 11 -5.53 11.54 11.69
N ARG A 12 -4.46 11.93 12.38
CA ARG A 12 -3.10 11.91 11.82
C ARG A 12 -2.64 10.50 11.45
N GLU A 13 -2.95 9.53 12.31
CA GLU A 13 -2.62 8.12 12.08
C GLU A 13 -3.33 7.56 10.83
N ARG A 14 -4.63 7.90 10.67
CA ARG A 14 -5.40 7.55 9.47
C ARG A 14 -4.80 8.17 8.21
N GLN A 15 -4.42 9.46 8.24
CA GLN A 15 -3.80 10.11 7.09
C GLN A 15 -2.52 9.40 6.66
N ARG A 16 -1.61 9.12 7.62
CA ARG A 16 -0.38 8.40 7.32
C ARG A 16 -0.63 6.99 6.76
N MET A 17 -1.68 6.30 7.24
CA MET A 17 -2.10 5.01 6.64
C MET A 17 -2.65 5.16 5.22
N HIS A 18 -3.37 6.25 4.91
CA HIS A 18 -3.80 6.55 3.54
C HIS A 18 -2.60 6.77 2.62
N ASP A 19 -1.61 7.56 3.06
CA ASP A 19 -0.40 7.83 2.28
C ASP A 19 0.38 6.52 2.00
N MET A 20 0.53 5.68 3.02
CA MET A 20 1.17 4.36 2.89
C MET A 20 0.41 3.43 1.92
N ASN A 21 -0.92 3.40 2.00
CA ASN A 21 -1.73 2.59 1.10
C ASN A 21 -1.65 3.11 -0.35
N GLY A 22 -1.60 4.43 -0.53
CA GLY A 22 -1.42 5.07 -1.84
C GLY A 22 -0.09 4.67 -2.48
N ALA A 23 1.01 4.76 -1.74
CA ALA A 23 2.32 4.31 -2.22
C ALA A 23 2.33 2.82 -2.60
N LEU A 24 1.64 1.97 -1.82
CA LEU A 24 1.52 0.55 -2.13
C LEU A 24 0.67 0.28 -3.39
N ASP A 25 -0.33 1.12 -3.66
CA ASP A 25 -1.12 1.04 -4.90
C ASP A 25 -0.29 1.49 -6.12
N SER A 26 0.49 2.57 -6.02
CA SER A 26 1.44 2.95 -7.08
C SER A 26 2.49 1.87 -7.33
N LEU A 27 2.95 1.16 -6.30
CA LEU A 27 3.83 0.01 -6.48
C LEU A 27 3.17 -1.08 -7.31
N ARG A 28 1.87 -1.37 -7.10
CA ARG A 28 1.15 -2.39 -7.88
C ARG A 28 1.10 -2.05 -9.35
N GLU A 29 0.97 -0.77 -9.71
CA GLU A 29 0.85 -0.33 -11.11
C GLU A 29 2.12 -0.60 -11.93
N VAL A 30 3.29 -0.60 -11.28
CA VAL A 30 4.59 -0.82 -11.93
C VAL A 30 5.08 -2.27 -11.86
N MET A 31 4.33 -3.17 -11.22
CA MET A 31 4.71 -4.58 -11.14
C MET A 31 4.48 -5.34 -12.45
N PRO A 32 5.30 -6.36 -12.75
CA PRO A 32 5.01 -7.28 -13.84
C PRO A 32 3.63 -7.94 -13.60
N TYR A 33 2.86 -8.11 -14.67
CA TYR A 33 1.49 -8.64 -14.65
C TYR A 33 0.43 -7.76 -13.96
N ALA A 34 0.72 -6.48 -13.71
CA ALA A 34 -0.27 -5.54 -13.17
C ALA A 34 -1.42 -5.20 -14.14
N GLN A 35 -1.18 -5.36 -15.44
CA GLN A 35 -2.09 -4.98 -16.51
C GLN A 35 -2.68 -6.24 -17.15
N GLY A 36 -3.99 -6.49 -16.94
CA GLY A 36 -4.70 -7.56 -17.61
C GLY A 36 -6.17 -7.64 -17.19
N PRO A 37 -7.07 -8.09 -18.09
CA PRO A 37 -8.52 -8.05 -17.86
C PRO A 37 -9.01 -8.93 -16.70
N ALA A 38 -8.14 -9.76 -16.12
CA ALA A 38 -8.44 -10.67 -15.01
C ALA A 38 -7.50 -10.51 -13.79
N VAL A 39 -6.66 -9.48 -13.75
CA VAL A 39 -5.68 -9.31 -12.66
C VAL A 39 -6.40 -8.81 -11.41
N LYS A 40 -6.59 -9.70 -10.44
CA LYS A 40 -7.12 -9.32 -9.12
C LYS A 40 -6.07 -8.52 -8.35
N LYS A 41 -6.54 -7.49 -7.61
CA LYS A 41 -5.69 -6.71 -6.69
C LYS A 41 -4.99 -7.64 -5.70
N LEU A 42 -3.67 -7.67 -5.73
CA LEU A 42 -2.87 -8.48 -4.82
C LEU A 42 -3.00 -7.96 -3.38
N SER A 43 -2.96 -8.89 -2.41
CA SER A 43 -2.86 -8.55 -0.99
C SER A 43 -1.59 -7.74 -0.72
N LYS A 44 -1.54 -7.01 0.41
CA LYS A 44 -0.35 -6.23 0.78
C LYS A 44 0.91 -7.10 0.85
N MET A 45 0.81 -8.26 1.49
CA MET A 45 1.90 -9.22 1.63
C MET A 45 2.39 -9.74 0.27
N ASN A 46 1.46 -10.15 -0.61
CA ASN A 46 1.82 -10.67 -1.92
C ASN A 46 2.42 -9.59 -2.82
N THR A 47 1.96 -8.34 -2.70
CA THR A 47 2.55 -7.20 -3.42
C THR A 47 4.02 -7.01 -3.06
N LEU A 48 4.35 -7.04 -1.76
CA LEU A 48 5.73 -6.90 -1.28
C LEU A 48 6.62 -8.08 -1.67
N LEU A 49 6.11 -9.31 -1.58
CA LEU A 49 6.84 -10.51 -2.00
C LEU A 49 7.15 -10.47 -3.50
N LEU A 50 6.16 -10.12 -4.33
CA LEU A 50 6.33 -9.99 -5.77
C LEU A 50 7.35 -8.90 -6.12
N ALA A 51 7.23 -7.71 -5.50
CA ALA A 51 8.16 -6.61 -5.72
C ALA A 51 9.60 -6.98 -5.36
N ARG A 52 9.79 -7.61 -4.20
CA ARG A 52 11.12 -8.10 -3.78
C ARG A 52 11.70 -9.07 -4.81
N ASN A 53 10.90 -10.07 -5.22
CA ASN A 53 11.38 -11.09 -6.15
C ASN A 53 11.67 -10.50 -7.54
N TYR A 54 10.88 -9.51 -7.97
CA TYR A 54 11.13 -8.80 -9.21
C TYR A 54 12.45 -8.02 -9.18
N ILE A 55 12.74 -7.31 -8.09
CA ILE A 55 14.02 -6.59 -7.93
C ILE A 55 15.22 -7.56 -7.92
N VAL A 56 15.08 -8.74 -7.30
CA VAL A 56 16.17 -9.74 -7.23
C VAL A 56 16.40 -10.48 -8.55
N LEU A 57 15.38 -10.58 -9.39
CA LEU A 57 15.46 -11.23 -10.71
C LEU A 57 16.13 -10.32 -11.77
N LEU A 58 16.09 -9.00 -11.57
CA LEU A 58 16.84 -8.02 -12.36
C LEU A 58 18.33 -8.07 -12.03
#